data_AF-A0A9W4WUF1-F1
#
_entry.id   AF-A0A9W4WUF1-F1
#
_cell.length_a   1.000
_cell.length_b   1.000
_cell.length_c   1.000
_cell.angle_alpha   90.00
_cell.angle_beta   90.00
_cell.angle_gamma   90.00
#
_symmetry.space_group_name_H-M   'P 1'
#
loop_
_entity.id
_entity.type
_entity.pdbx_description
1 polymer ?
#
loop_
_entity_poly.entity_id
_entity_poly.type
_entity_poly.pdbx_seq_one_letter_code
_entity_poly.pdbx_strand_id
1 'polypeptide(L)'
;MLALQINKTDYLILQSILTKYPCHFYAYGSRVKGTARKFSDLDLCFKENIPSYKLVELEEKSGNSDLPFMVELPTIYHPGKILKEEFLIPAHISLAQLTRDINVSSKLIKEIIAEERDLDKDIATRLSLYFSTAPTF
;
A
#
# COMPACT_ATOMS: atom_id res chain seq x y z
N MET A 1 21.76 12.64 14.84
CA MET A 1 20.76 11.68 14.31
C MET A 1 19.90 11.29 15.51
N LEU A 2 18.63 11.72 15.56
CA LEU A 2 17.75 11.37 16.69
C LEU A 2 17.52 9.85 16.67
N ALA A 3 17.82 9.18 17.78
CA ALA A 3 17.59 7.74 17.93
C ALA A 3 16.08 7.48 18.00
N LEU A 4 15.61 6.44 17.31
CA LEU A 4 14.21 6.03 17.37
C LEU A 4 13.85 5.66 18.82
N GLN A 5 12.76 6.22 19.35
CA GLN A 5 12.27 5.95 20.70
C GLN A 5 11.56 4.59 20.73
N ILE A 6 12.37 3.53 20.78
CA ILE A 6 11.96 2.12 20.79
C ILE A 6 12.95 1.35 21.67
N ASN A 7 12.47 0.34 22.41
CA ASN A 7 13.37 -0.49 23.20
C ASN A 7 14.15 -1.47 22.29
N LYS A 8 15.22 -2.07 22.82
CA LYS A 8 16.09 -2.95 22.03
C LYS A 8 15.37 -4.20 21.51
N THR A 9 14.49 -4.81 22.31
CA THR A 9 13.75 -6.02 21.94
C THR A 9 12.77 -5.73 20.79
N ASP A 10 11.96 -4.69 20.93
CA ASP A 10 10.99 -4.26 19.91
C ASP A 10 11.72 -3.86 18.63
N TYR A 11 12.88 -3.21 18.73
CA TYR A 11 13.70 -2.85 17.57
C TYR A 11 14.17 -4.08 16.78
N LEU A 12 14.56 -5.16 17.45
CA LEU A 12 14.97 -6.40 16.79
C LEU A 12 13.79 -7.07 16.08
N ILE A 13 12.60 -7.07 16.68
CA ILE A 13 11.37 -7.58 16.04
C ILE A 13 11.08 -6.76 14.78
N LEU A 14 11.03 -5.44 14.92
CA LEU A 14 10.81 -4.51 13.81
C LEU A 14 11.82 -4.74 12.69
N GLN A 15 13.12 -4.83 13.01
CA GLN A 15 14.17 -5.08 12.04
C GLN A 15 13.95 -6.41 11.31
N SER A 16 13.58 -7.48 12.01
CA SER A 16 13.31 -8.80 11.41
C SER A 16 12.13 -8.80 10.43
N ILE A 17 11.18 -7.87 10.59
CA ILE A 17 10.05 -7.68 9.68
C ILE A 17 10.51 -6.85 8.48
N LEU A 18 11.06 -5.66 8.72
CA LEU A 18 11.39 -4.69 7.68
C LEU A 18 12.47 -5.19 6.71
N THR A 19 13.45 -5.99 7.16
CA THR A 19 14.52 -6.52 6.28
C THR A 19 14.02 -7.50 5.22
N LYS A 20 12.78 -7.97 5.31
CA LYS A 20 12.16 -8.84 4.30
C LYS A 20 11.69 -8.08 3.06
N TYR A 21 11.68 -6.74 3.12
CA TYR A 21 11.21 -5.88 2.06
C TYR A 21 12.40 -5.13 1.45
N PRO A 22 12.58 -5.16 0.12
CA PRO A 22 13.75 -4.59 -0.54
C PRO A 22 13.64 -3.07 -0.69
N CYS A 23 13.47 -2.35 0.42
CA CYS A 23 13.26 -0.91 0.45
C CYS A 23 13.83 -0.27 1.71
N HIS A 24 14.12 1.02 1.61
CA HIS A 24 14.57 1.81 2.74
C HIS A 24 13.39 2.47 3.43
N PHE A 25 13.16 2.09 4.68
CA PHE A 25 12.17 2.73 5.54
C PHE A 25 12.77 3.90 6.30
N TYR A 26 12.00 4.98 6.38
CA TYR A 26 12.28 6.18 7.14
C TYR A 26 11.19 6.35 8.19
N ALA A 27 11.58 6.37 9.46
CA ALA A 27 10.65 6.68 10.53
C ALA A 27 10.39 8.19 10.60
N TYR A 28 9.17 8.57 10.98
CA TYR A 28 8.82 9.94 11.32
C TYR A 28 7.89 9.96 12.55
N GLY A 29 7.32 11.12 12.86
CA GLY A 29 6.33 11.22 13.93
C GLY A 29 6.91 11.22 15.34
N SER A 30 6.09 10.79 16.30
CA SER A 30 6.37 10.97 17.74
C SER A 30 7.61 10.21 18.22
N ARG A 31 7.84 9.00 17.70
CA ARG A 31 8.97 8.13 18.08
C ARG A 31 10.32 8.66 17.59
N VAL A 32 10.34 9.47 16.54
CA VAL A 32 11.56 10.16 16.07
C VAL A 32 11.76 11.49 16.79
N LYS A 33 10.68 12.19 17.13
CA LYS A 33 10.70 13.47 17.86
C LYS A 33 11.00 13.33 19.36
N GLY A 34 10.96 12.11 19.90
CA GLY A 34 11.17 11.84 21.33
C GLY A 34 9.95 12.17 22.20
N THR A 35 8.77 12.30 21.60
CA THR A 35 7.51 12.62 22.29
C THR A 35 6.55 11.42 22.35
N ALA A 36 7.01 10.23 21.96
CA ALA A 36 6.17 9.04 21.94
C ALA A 36 5.87 8.52 23.35
N ARG A 37 4.67 7.97 23.49
CA ARG A 37 4.25 7.15 24.64
C ARG A 37 4.53 5.68 24.33
N LYS A 38 4.42 4.82 25.35
CA LYS A 38 4.69 3.37 25.22
C LYS A 38 3.98 2.73 24.02
N PHE A 39 2.70 3.04 23.83
CA PHE A 39 1.83 2.47 22.80
C PHE A 39 1.59 3.40 21.61
N SER A 40 2.37 4.48 21.46
CA SER A 40 2.26 5.32 20.27
C SER A 40 2.63 4.52 19.03
N ASP A 41 1.92 4.69 17.92
CA ASP A 41 2.26 3.98 16.69
C ASP A 41 3.62 4.43 16.12
N LEU A 42 4.16 3.60 15.23
CA LEU A 42 5.39 3.88 14.50
C LEU A 42 5.05 4.26 13.06
N ASP A 43 5.17 5.55 12.76
CA ASP A 43 5.01 6.06 11.41
C ASP A 43 6.27 5.78 10.56
N LEU A 44 6.11 5.03 9.48
CA LEU A 44 7.17 4.75 8.50
C LEU A 44 6.78 5.25 7.12
N CYS A 45 7.73 5.77 6.35
CA CYS A 45 7.59 6.00 4.91
C CYS A 45 8.75 5.38 4.15
N PHE A 46 8.60 5.21 2.84
CA PHE A 46 9.60 4.65 1.94
C PHE A 46 9.53 5.38 0.60
N LYS A 47 10.56 5.24 -0.24
CA LYS A 47 10.63 5.94 -1.54
C LYS A 47 10.49 5.00 -2.73
N GLU A 48 10.79 3.73 -2.53
CA GLU A 48 10.77 2.71 -3.56
C GLU A 48 9.34 2.39 -4.00
N ASN A 49 9.17 1.93 -5.24
CA ASN A 49 7.87 1.43 -5.69
C ASN A 49 7.67 0.00 -5.15
N ILE A 50 6.94 -0.11 -4.04
CA ILE A 50 6.57 -1.40 -3.44
C ILE A 50 5.12 -1.69 -3.83
N PRO A 51 4.83 -2.90 -4.36
CA PRO A 51 3.45 -3.32 -4.61
C PRO A 51 2.60 -3.22 -3.35
N SER A 52 1.35 -2.75 -3.47
CA SER A 52 0.45 -2.54 -2.34
C SER A 52 0.21 -3.83 -1.56
N TYR A 53 0.12 -4.99 -2.21
CA TYR A 53 -0.04 -6.27 -1.50
C TYR A 53 1.12 -6.61 -0.55
N LYS A 54 2.35 -6.14 -0.85
CA LYS A 54 3.50 -6.29 0.06
C LYS A 54 3.40 -5.38 1.28
N LEU A 55 2.76 -4.21 1.13
CA LEU A 55 2.50 -3.30 2.24
C LEU A 55 1.43 -3.87 3.18
N VAL A 56 0.36 -4.45 2.62
CA VAL A 56 -0.66 -5.17 3.41
C VAL A 56 -0.01 -6.33 4.17
N GLU A 57 0.84 -7.12 3.50
CA GLU A 57 1.58 -8.21 4.13
C GLU A 57 2.47 -7.71 5.29
N LEU A 58 3.05 -6.52 5.17
CA LEU A 58 3.88 -5.89 6.21
C LEU A 58 3.02 -5.46 7.40
N GLU A 59 1.91 -4.78 7.15
CA GLU A 59 0.97 -4.34 8.18
C GLU A 59 0.41 -5.54 8.96
N GLU A 60 0.00 -6.60 8.26
CA GLU A 60 -0.46 -7.85 8.88
C GLU A 60 0.63 -8.52 9.72
N LYS A 61 1.86 -8.60 9.21
CA LYS A 61 2.99 -9.18 9.95
C LYS A 61 3.35 -8.37 11.19
N SER A 62 3.25 -7.05 11.09
CA SER A 62 3.46 -6.15 12.23
C SER A 62 2.37 -6.35 13.28
N GLY A 63 1.09 -6.35 12.88
CA GLY A 63 -0.05 -6.52 13.78
C GLY A 63 -0.12 -7.90 14.46
N ASN A 64 0.45 -8.93 13.83
CA ASN A 64 0.56 -10.28 14.40
C ASN A 64 1.88 -10.54 15.16
N SER A 65 2.71 -9.52 15.38
CA SER A 65 3.98 -9.64 16.10
C SER A 65 3.84 -9.26 17.58
N ASP A 66 4.90 -9.48 18.36
CA ASP A 66 4.98 -9.05 19.78
C ASP A 66 5.28 -7.54 19.94
N LEU A 67 5.19 -6.74 18.86
CA LEU A 67 5.35 -5.28 18.96
C LEU A 67 4.18 -4.68 19.77
N PRO A 68 4.45 -3.78 20.73
CA PRO A 68 3.41 -3.17 21.56
C PRO A 68 2.69 -1.99 20.87
N PHE A 69 2.93 -1.75 19.58
CA PHE A 69 2.41 -0.63 18.80
C PHE A 69 2.24 -1.03 17.34
N MET A 70 1.38 -0.33 16.60
CA MET A 70 1.22 -0.60 15.18
C MET A 70 2.32 0.08 14.37
N VAL A 71 2.65 -0.52 13.23
CA VAL A 71 3.48 0.13 12.21
C VAL A 71 2.55 0.71 11.18
N GLU A 72 2.53 2.03 11.08
CA GLU A 72 1.70 2.76 10.13
C GLU A 72 2.55 3.18 8.93
N LEU A 73 2.04 2.87 7.74
CA LEU A 73 2.57 3.37 6.48
C LEU A 73 1.62 4.47 5.98
N PRO A 74 2.10 5.50 5.26
CA PRO A 74 1.21 6.43 4.59
C PRO A 74 0.26 5.62 3.70
N THR A 75 -1.02 5.98 3.73
CA THR A 75 -2.08 5.28 3.01
C THR A 75 -1.74 5.17 1.52
N ILE A 76 -1.24 4.01 1.08
CA ILE A 76 -0.89 3.72 -0.32
C ILE A 76 -1.88 2.67 -0.87
N TYR A 77 -3.17 2.90 -0.62
CA TYR A 77 -4.26 2.01 -1.06
C TYR A 77 -5.30 2.78 -1.87
N HIS A 78 -4.89 3.75 -2.69
CA HIS A 78 -5.83 4.31 -3.64
C HIS A 78 -6.17 3.25 -4.71
N PRO A 79 -7.46 2.91 -4.92
CA PRO A 79 -7.86 1.86 -5.86
C PRO A 79 -7.32 2.07 -7.28
N GLY A 80 -7.14 3.33 -7.69
CA GLY A 80 -6.56 3.64 -9.00
C GLY A 80 -5.08 3.34 -9.15
N LYS A 81 -4.28 3.51 -8.09
CA LYS A 81 -2.88 3.11 -8.11
C LYS A 81 -2.77 1.59 -8.24
N ILE A 82 -3.58 0.85 -7.46
CA ILE A 82 -3.68 -0.61 -7.53
C ILE A 82 -4.10 -1.05 -8.94
N LEU A 83 -5.20 -0.50 -9.46
CA LEU A 83 -5.69 -0.80 -10.80
C LEU A 83 -4.61 -0.60 -11.87
N LYS A 84 -3.82 0.48 -11.79
CA LYS A 84 -2.79 0.76 -12.77
C LYS A 84 -1.57 -0.15 -12.61
N GLU A 85 -0.98 -0.18 -11.43
CA GLU A 85 0.34 -0.79 -11.18
C GLU A 85 0.25 -2.31 -11.02
N GLU A 86 -0.86 -2.85 -10.52
CA GLU A 86 -1.02 -4.27 -10.24
C GLU A 86 -1.88 -5.03 -11.25
N PHE A 87 -2.69 -4.32 -12.06
CA PHE A 87 -3.56 -4.96 -13.06
C PHE A 87 -3.22 -4.53 -14.49
N LEU A 88 -3.32 -3.24 -14.81
CA LEU A 88 -3.18 -2.76 -16.19
C LEU A 88 -1.76 -2.92 -16.74
N ILE A 89 -0.74 -2.52 -15.99
CA ILE A 89 0.67 -2.63 -16.40
C ILE A 89 1.06 -4.11 -16.55
N PRO A 90 0.84 -5.00 -15.56
CA PRO A 90 1.23 -6.40 -15.67
C PRO A 90 0.48 -7.16 -16.77
N ALA A 91 -0.80 -6.87 -16.99
CA ALA A 91 -1.61 -7.52 -18.03
C ALA A 91 -1.46 -6.89 -19.43
N HIS A 92 -0.64 -5.83 -19.57
CA HIS A 92 -0.49 -5.04 -20.80
C HIS A 92 -1.83 -4.51 -21.36
N ILE A 93 -2.78 -4.17 -20.48
CA ILE A 93 -4.10 -3.68 -20.87
C ILE A 93 -4.06 -2.15 -20.95
N SER A 94 -4.37 -1.62 -22.14
CA SER A 94 -4.48 -0.18 -22.33
C SER A 94 -5.75 0.37 -21.69
N LEU A 95 -5.73 1.64 -21.29
CA LEU A 95 -6.92 2.35 -20.80
C LEU A 95 -8.09 2.26 -21.79
N ALA A 96 -7.82 2.42 -23.09
CA ALA A 96 -8.85 2.38 -24.13
C ALA A 96 -9.43 0.96 -24.35
N GLN A 97 -8.65 -0.07 -24.03
CA GLN A 97 -9.13 -1.45 -24.02
C GLN A 97 -10.04 -1.67 -22.81
N LEU A 98 -9.56 -1.34 -21.61
CA LEU A 98 -10.34 -1.49 -20.37
C LEU A 98 -11.69 -0.78 -20.47
N THR A 99 -11.70 0.50 -20.88
CA THR A 99 -12.92 1.31 -20.88
C THR A 99 -13.95 0.82 -21.88
N ARG A 100 -13.50 0.27 -23.01
CA ARG A 100 -14.35 -0.40 -24.01
C ARG A 100 -14.94 -1.68 -23.46
N ASP A 101 -14.11 -2.53 -22.85
CA ASP A 101 -14.52 -3.85 -22.38
C ASP A 101 -15.51 -3.78 -21.22
N ILE A 102 -15.31 -2.84 -20.30
CA ILE A 102 -16.19 -2.66 -19.14
C ILE A 102 -17.32 -1.64 -19.38
N ASN A 103 -17.36 -1.03 -20.58
CA ASN A 103 -18.34 -0.03 -21.01
C ASN A 103 -18.47 1.16 -20.04
N VAL A 104 -17.36 1.85 -19.77
CA VAL A 104 -17.30 3.07 -18.94
C VAL A 104 -16.50 4.18 -19.60
N SER A 105 -16.71 5.42 -19.18
CA SER A 105 -15.98 6.57 -19.73
C SER A 105 -14.48 6.53 -19.40
N SER A 106 -13.64 6.75 -20.42
CA SER A 106 -12.20 6.92 -20.25
C SER A 106 -11.83 8.08 -19.32
N LYS A 107 -12.65 9.12 -19.22
CA LYS A 107 -12.42 10.23 -18.27
C LYS A 107 -12.50 9.72 -16.83
N LEU A 108 -13.52 8.91 -16.54
CA LEU A 108 -13.76 8.38 -15.21
C LEU A 108 -12.58 7.52 -14.76
N ILE A 109 -12.16 6.55 -15.58
CA ILE A 109 -11.05 5.65 -15.21
C ILE A 109 -9.72 6.42 -15.09
N LYS A 110 -9.52 7.50 -15.87
CA LYS A 110 -8.36 8.40 -15.70
C LYS A 110 -8.35 9.09 -14.35
N GLU A 111 -9.48 9.66 -13.92
CA GLU A 111 -9.62 10.31 -12.60
C GLU A 111 -9.32 9.31 -11.47
N ILE A 112 -9.81 8.07 -11.60
CA ILE A 112 -9.51 6.99 -10.63
C ILE A 112 -8.00 6.70 -10.61
N ILE A 113 -7.39 6.43 -11.77
CA ILE A 113 -5.95 6.13 -11.89
C ILE A 113 -5.08 7.29 -11.39
N ALA A 114 -5.53 8.53 -11.56
CA ALA A 114 -4.84 9.73 -11.08
C ALA A 114 -5.01 9.98 -9.57
N GLU A 115 -5.72 9.11 -8.86
CA GLU A 115 -6.02 9.25 -7.43
C GLU A 115 -6.88 10.50 -7.10
N GLU A 116 -7.62 10.99 -8.10
CA GLU A 116 -8.53 12.15 -7.99
C GLU A 116 -9.97 11.74 -7.65
N ARG A 117 -10.28 10.44 -7.76
CA ARG A 117 -11.63 9.89 -7.56
C ARG A 117 -11.57 8.47 -6.99
N ASP A 118 -12.40 8.22 -5.99
CA ASP A 118 -12.63 6.87 -5.47
C ASP A 118 -13.41 5.94 -6.42
N LEU A 119 -13.33 4.65 -6.14
CA LEU A 119 -13.97 3.62 -6.92
C LEU A 119 -15.41 3.36 -6.43
N ASP A 120 -16.41 3.56 -7.30
CA ASP A 120 -17.80 3.27 -6.95
C ASP A 120 -18.14 1.78 -7.09
N LYS A 121 -19.30 1.38 -6.53
CA LYS A 121 -19.73 -0.03 -6.51
C LYS A 121 -19.95 -0.63 -7.91
N ASP A 122 -20.47 0.14 -8.87
CA ASP A 122 -20.71 -0.36 -10.22
C ASP A 122 -19.38 -0.65 -10.93
N ILE A 123 -18.44 0.28 -10.84
CA ILE A 123 -17.10 0.12 -11.39
C ILE A 123 -16.36 -1.03 -10.71
N ALA A 124 -16.45 -1.16 -9.38
CA ALA A 124 -15.84 -2.26 -8.64
C ALA A 124 -16.31 -3.62 -9.16
N THR A 125 -17.63 -3.73 -9.37
CA THR A 125 -18.25 -4.96 -9.87
C THR A 125 -17.78 -5.26 -11.29
N ARG A 126 -17.73 -4.26 -12.16
CA ARG A 126 -17.27 -4.39 -13.55
C ARG A 126 -15.79 -4.79 -13.64
N LEU A 127 -14.91 -4.13 -12.88
CA LEU A 127 -13.49 -4.46 -12.82
C LEU A 127 -13.26 -5.86 -12.27
N SER A 128 -13.99 -6.25 -11.23
CA SER A 128 -13.93 -7.60 -10.67
C SER A 128 -14.26 -8.66 -11.72
N LEU A 129 -15.35 -8.49 -12.47
CA LEU A 129 -15.72 -9.42 -13.55
C LEU A 129 -14.69 -9.47 -14.68
N TYR A 130 -14.17 -8.30 -15.08
CA TYR A 130 -13.17 -8.19 -16.13
C TYR A 130 -11.87 -8.94 -15.77
N PHE A 131 -11.32 -8.70 -14.58
CA PHE A 131 -10.07 -9.33 -14.17
C PHE A 131 -10.23 -10.76 -13.66
N SER A 132 -11.43 -11.18 -13.23
CA SER A 132 -11.71 -12.58 -12.88
C SER A 132 -11.74 -13.52 -14.10
N THR A 133 -11.91 -12.97 -15.31
CA THR A 133 -11.96 -13.75 -16.56
C THR A 133 -10.72 -13.60 -17.42
N ALA A 134 -9.82 -12.68 -17.07
CA ALA A 134 -8.54 -12.51 -17.74
C ALA A 134 -7.64 -13.74 -17.45
N PRO A 135 -6.99 -14.34 -18.46
CA PRO A 135 -6.01 -15.39 -18.21
C PRO A 135 -4.93 -14.85 -17.28
N THR A 136 -4.72 -15.55 -16.17
CA THR A 136 -3.58 -15.31 -15.27
C THR A 136 -2.33 -15.77 -16.00
N PHE A 137 -1.38 -14.86 -16.21
CA PHE A 137 -0.07 -15.14 -16.81
C PHE A 137 0.98 -15.35 -15.71
#